data_AF-A0A6I3T4C2-F1
#
_entry.id   AF-A0A6I3T4C2-F1
#
_cell.length_a   1.000
_cell.length_b   1.000
_cell.length_c   1.000
_cell.angle_alpha   90.00
_cell.angle_beta   90.00
_cell.angle_gamma   90.00
#
_symmetry.space_group_name_H-M   'P 1'
#
loop_
_entity.id
_entity.type
_entity.pdbx_description
1 polymer ?
#
loop_
_entity_poly.entity_id
_entity_poly.type
_entity_poly.pdbx_seq_one_letter_code
_entity_poly.pdbx_strand_id
1 'polypeptide(L)' 'MLLDSLKIDITEMIDLAQRIENYDATLAASQTLGKQIEPADAAHVERRHRGERLAELRVKWGV' A
#
# COMPACT_ATOMS: atom_id res chain seq x y z
N MET A 1 20.35 15.90 -6.45
CA MET A 1 20.44 15.21 -5.14
C MET A 1 19.11 15.26 -4.38
N LEU A 2 18.63 16.39 -3.84
CA LEU A 2 17.33 16.42 -3.14
C LEU A 2 16.14 16.10 -4.06
N LEU A 3 16.17 16.65 -5.28
CA LEU A 3 15.14 16.43 -6.30
C LEU A 3 15.09 14.97 -6.78
N ASP A 4 16.21 14.27 -6.78
CA ASP A 4 16.29 12.86 -7.19
C ASP A 4 15.74 11.95 -6.10
N SER A 5 16.07 12.23 -4.83
CA SER A 5 15.48 11.55 -3.67
C SER A 5 13.96 11.75 -3.61
N LEU A 6 13.48 12.96 -3.88
CA LEU A 6 12.03 13.24 -3.95
C LEU A 6 11.34 12.43 -5.04
N LYS A 7 11.93 12.33 -6.25
CA LYS A 7 11.34 11.53 -7.34
C LYS A 7 11.25 10.05 -7.00
N ILE A 8 12.28 9.50 -6.37
CA ILE A 8 12.30 8.10 -5.91
C ILE A 8 11.20 7.88 -4.89
N ASP A 9 11.12 8.74 -3.87
CA ASP A 9 10.12 8.60 -2.81
C ASP A 9 8.69 8.78 -3.34
N ILE A 10 8.44 9.73 -4.26
CA ILE A 10 7.13 9.88 -4.91
C ILE A 10 6.76 8.61 -5.68
N THR A 11 7.71 8.02 -6.41
CA THR A 11 7.48 6.77 -7.16
C THR A 11 7.14 5.63 -6.21
N GLU A 12 7.85 5.53 -5.09
CA GLU A 12 7.57 4.56 -4.03
C GLU A 12 6.18 4.79 -3.43
N MET A 13 5.81 6.04 -3.12
CA MET A 13 4.49 6.38 -2.58
C MET A 13 3.35 5.97 -3.52
N ILE A 14 3.50 6.18 -4.83
CA ILE A 14 2.50 5.78 -5.83
C ILE A 14 2.38 4.26 -5.90
N ASP A 15 3.50 3.53 -5.95
CA ASP A 15 3.47 2.05 -5.97
C ASP A 15 2.86 1.48 -4.69
N LEU A 16 3.22 2.01 -3.52
CA LEU A 16 2.65 1.60 -2.23
C LEU A 16 1.14 1.83 -2.19
N ALA A 17 0.68 3.01 -2.61
CA ALA A 17 -0.74 3.33 -2.64
C ALA A 17 -1.52 2.37 -3.56
N GLN A 18 -1.02 2.13 -4.78
CA GLN A 18 -1.65 1.23 -5.74
C GLN A 18 -1.73 -0.20 -5.21
N ARG A 19 -0.69 -0.70 -4.54
CA ARG A 19 -0.66 -2.06 -3.99
C ARG A 19 -1.62 -2.23 -2.82
N ILE A 20 -1.74 -1.22 -1.95
CA ILE A 20 -2.70 -1.22 -0.85
C ILE A 20 -4.12 -1.21 -1.41
N GLU A 21 -4.41 -0.34 -2.38
CA GLU A 21 -5.72 -0.25 -3.03
C GLU A 21 -6.09 -1.56 -3.72
N ASN A 22 -5.17 -2.17 -4.47
CA ASN A 22 -5.42 -3.45 -5.15
C ASN A 22 -5.73 -4.58 -4.15
N TYR A 23 -5.02 -4.61 -3.01
CA TYR A 23 -5.30 -5.58 -1.96
C TYR A 23 -6.69 -5.36 -1.36
N ASP A 24 -7.01 -4.12 -0.96
CA ASP A 24 -8.28 -3.75 -0.34
C ASP A 24 -9.46 -4.01 -1.32
N ALA A 25 -9.28 -3.70 -2.61
CA ALA A 25 -10.26 -3.96 -3.67
C ALA A 25 -10.47 -5.47 -3.92
N THR A 26 -9.39 -6.26 -3.95
CA THR A 26 -9.48 -7.71 -4.11
C THR A 26 -10.21 -8.36 -2.94
N LEU A 27 -9.91 -7.91 -1.72
CA LEU A 27 -10.59 -8.38 -0.51
C LEU A 27 -12.08 -8.04 -0.54
N ALA A 28 -12.43 -6.79 -0.89
CA ALA A 28 -13.84 -6.37 -1.01
C ALA A 28 -14.60 -7.13 -2.11
N ALA A 29 -13.95 -7.37 -3.26
CA ALA A 29 -14.53 -8.14 -4.36
C ALA A 29 -14.78 -9.60 -3.95
N SER A 30 -13.88 -10.20 -3.17
CA SER A 30 -14.03 -11.57 -2.67
C SER A 30 -15.27 -11.72 -1.78
N GLN A 31 -15.49 -10.74 -0.88
CA GLN A 31 -16.65 -10.69 0.01
C GLN A 31 -17.95 -10.53 -0.79
N THR A 32 -17.94 -9.70 -1.82
CA THR A 32 -19.12 -9.43 -2.68
C THR A 32 -19.52 -10.65 -3.51
N LEU A 33 -18.55 -11.42 -4.00
CA LEU A 33 -18.78 -12.62 -4.83
C LEU A 33 -19.15 -13.87 -4.03
N GLY A 34 -19.28 -13.77 -2.69
CA GLY A 34 -19.57 -14.90 -1.81
C GLY A 34 -18.45 -15.95 -1.75
N LYS A 35 -17.29 -15.67 -2.37
CA LYS A 35 -16.08 -16.47 -2.25
C LYS A 35 -15.19 -15.80 -1.22
N GLN A 36 -15.31 -16.23 0.03
CA GLN A 36 -14.42 -15.77 1.09
C GLN A 36 -12.99 -16.15 0.74
N ILE A 37 -12.24 -15.19 0.18
CA ILE A 37 -10.79 -15.30 0.07
C ILE A 37 -10.29 -14.83 1.42
N GLU A 38 -9.93 -15.76 2.29
CA GLU A 38 -9.18 -15.43 3.49
C GLU A 38 -7.73 -15.14 3.05
N PRO A 39 -7.26 -13.89 3.16
CA PRO A 39 -5.87 -13.60 2.87
C PRO A 39 -5.00 -14.35 3.89
N ALA A 40 -3.87 -14.89 3.44
CA ALA A 40 -2.90 -15.43 4.38
C ALA A 40 -2.43 -14.32 5.34
N ASP A 41 -2.09 -14.69 6.58
CA ASP A 41 -1.57 -13.75 7.59
C ASP A 41 -0.41 -12.91 7.05
N ALA A 42 0.45 -13.51 6.22
CA ALA A 42 1.54 -12.82 5.53
C ALA A 42 1.07 -11.65 4.66
N ALA A 43 -0.08 -11.78 3.99
CA ALA A 43 -0.62 -10.73 3.14
C ALA A 43 -1.19 -9.56 3.96
N HIS A 44 -1.80 -9.84 5.12
CA HIS A 44 -2.22 -8.80 6.07
C HIS A 44 -1.02 -8.03 6.65
N VAL A 45 0.02 -8.76 7.06
CA VAL A 45 1.27 -8.17 7.56
C VAL A 45 1.93 -7.31 6.49
N GLU A 46 2.00 -7.80 5.25
CA GLU A 46 2.58 -7.06 4.14
C GLU A 46 1.79 -5.78 3.82
N ARG A 47 0.44 -5.84 3.82
CA ARG A 47 -0.42 -4.67 3.65
C ARG A 47 -0.16 -3.64 4.75
N ARG A 48 -0.01 -4.09 6.00
CA ARG A 48 0.30 -3.21 7.14
C ARG A 48 1.64 -2.51 6.96
N HIS A 49 2.70 -3.26 6.67
CA HIS A 49 4.04 -2.69 6.47
C HIS A 49 4.08 -1.68 5.32
N ARG A 50 3.40 -1.97 4.21
CA ARG A 50 3.25 -1.00 3.11
C ARG A 50 2.55 0.28 3.56
N GLY A 51 1.52 0.16 4.40
CA GLY A 51 0.80 1.31 4.97
C GLY A 51 1.67 2.14 5.92
N GLU A 52 2.45 1.49 6.78
CA GLU A 52 3.42 2.13 7.67
C GLU A 52 4.47 2.90 6.85
N ARG A 53 5.05 2.27 5.83
CA ARG A 53 6.02 2.90 4.93
C ARG A 53 5.45 4.10 4.17
N LEU A 54 4.21 4.00 3.68
CA LEU A 54 3.54 5.11 3.01
C LEU A 54 3.32 6.29 3.97
N ALA A 55 2.97 6.03 5.23
CA ALA A 55 2.81 7.06 6.25
C ALA A 55 4.15 7.74 6.59
N GLU A 56 5.24 6.99 6.68
CA GLU A 56 6.59 7.55 6.87
C GLU A 56 6.98 8.53 5.75
N LEU A 57 6.75 8.14 4.50
CA LEU A 57 7.07 8.98 3.33
C LEU A 57 6.22 10.24 3.29
N ARG A 58 4.94 10.14 3.66
CA ARG A 58 4.03 11.28 3.81
C ARG A 58 4.52 12.27 4.86
N VAL A 59 4.88 11.78 6.06
CA VAL A 59 5.43 12.62 7.13
C VAL A 59 6.75 13.26 6.72
N LYS A 60 7.64 12.51 6.05
CA LYS A 60 8.93 13.01 5.56
C LYS A 60 8.78 14.21 4.63
N TRP A 61 7.77 14.20 3.76
CA TRP A 61 7.55 15.23 2.75
C TRP A 61 6.43 16.24 3.08
N GLY A 62 5.71 16.04 4.19
CA GLY A 62 4.64 16.94 4.64
C GLY A 62 3.36 16.84 3.81
N VAL A 63 2.99 15.64 3.35
CA VAL A 63 1.80 15.35 2.52
C VAL A 63 0.79 14.49 3.29
#